data_AF-A0ABD2VKQ4-F1
#
_entry.id   AF-A0ABD2VKQ4-F1
#
_cell.length_a   1.000
_cell.length_b   1.000
_cell.length_c   1.000
_cell.angle_alpha   90.00
_cell.angle_beta   90.00
_cell.angle_gamma   90.00
#
_symmetry.space_group_name_H-M   'P 1'
#
loop_
_entity.id
_entity.type
_entity.pdbx_description
1 polymer ?
#
loop_
_entity_poly.entity_id
_entity_poly.type
_entity_poly.pdbx_seq_one_letter_code
_entity_poly.pdbx_strand_id
1 'polypeptide(L)'
;MVGRAAYGNPWQILGLVDSAVYGAPLRSITRRQVLEQYQVYGDSVLRIYGPRPTVREVVKPLLGLFHAEPRNVVWKRAVDAAFRHCTTIKSLFEETLGEIPDEVLDAPITEVPSGITDTFIKAKSLLPPPYTVNEEELLYA
;
A
#
# COMPACT_ATOMS: atom_id res chain seq x y z
N MET A 1 -7.63 12.38 4.97
CA MET A 1 -6.73 12.17 3.82
C MET A 1 -5.56 11.31 4.27
N VAL A 2 -5.19 10.26 3.51
CA VAL A 2 -4.06 9.38 3.83
C VAL A 2 -2.96 9.58 2.78
N GLY A 3 -1.75 9.94 3.22
CA GLY A 3 -0.62 10.21 2.32
C GLY A 3 0.50 9.18 2.47
N ARG A 4 1.55 9.54 3.22
CA ARG A 4 2.77 8.72 3.43
C ARG A 4 2.49 7.26 3.81
N ALA A 5 1.46 7.01 4.62
CA ALA A 5 1.11 5.66 5.03
C ALA A 5 0.68 4.80 3.82
N ALA A 6 -0.24 5.31 2.99
CA ALA A 6 -0.70 4.64 1.78
C ALA A 6 0.43 4.38 0.77
N TYR A 7 1.45 5.25 0.73
CA TYR A 7 2.62 5.04 -0.11
C TYR A 7 3.52 3.88 0.38
N GLY A 8 3.69 3.75 1.70
CA GLY A 8 4.57 2.73 2.30
C GLY A 8 3.95 1.34 2.37
N ASN A 9 2.63 1.26 2.52
CA ASN A 9 1.89 0.01 2.65
C ASN A 9 0.50 0.10 1.97
N PRO A 10 0.46 0.23 0.63
CA PRO A 10 -0.79 0.43 -0.10
C PRO A 10 -1.74 -0.77 0.04
N TRP A 11 -1.24 -2.00 0.02
CA TRP A 11 -2.08 -3.21 0.04
C TRP A 11 -2.94 -3.27 1.30
N GLN A 12 -2.32 -3.15 2.48
CA GLN A 12 -3.04 -3.27 3.76
C GLN A 12 -3.88 -2.03 4.09
N ILE A 13 -3.43 -0.84 3.68
CA ILE A 13 -4.12 0.41 4.02
C ILE A 13 -5.31 0.69 3.11
N LEU A 14 -5.18 0.39 1.81
CA LEU A 14 -6.18 0.78 0.82
C LEU A 14 -7.06 -0.38 0.36
N GLY A 15 -6.59 -1.63 0.44
CA GLY A 15 -7.27 -2.72 -0.25
C GLY A 15 -8.66 -3.08 0.29
N LEU A 16 -9.01 -2.66 1.52
CA LEU A 16 -10.34 -2.86 2.10
C LEU A 16 -11.17 -1.58 2.21
N VAL A 17 -10.66 -0.44 1.72
CA VAL A 17 -11.34 0.87 1.86
C VAL A 17 -12.72 0.86 1.20
N ASP A 18 -12.85 0.24 0.02
CA ASP A 18 -14.12 0.17 -0.70
C ASP A 18 -15.23 -0.49 0.14
N SER A 19 -14.91 -1.57 0.85
CA SER A 19 -15.86 -2.25 1.73
C SER A 19 -16.02 -1.52 3.06
N ALA A 20 -14.93 -1.22 3.76
CA ALA A 20 -14.95 -0.68 5.12
C ALA A 20 -15.48 0.76 5.21
N VAL A 21 -15.30 1.58 4.16
CA VAL A 21 -15.68 3.00 4.17
C VAL A 21 -16.91 3.26 3.31
N TYR A 22 -17.00 2.62 2.14
CA TYR A 22 -18.06 2.89 1.16
C TYR A 22 -19.13 1.78 1.08
N GLY A 23 -19.00 0.70 1.86
CA GLY A 23 -19.98 -0.38 1.91
C GLY A 23 -20.06 -1.23 0.63
N ALA A 24 -19.02 -1.18 -0.22
CA ALA A 24 -18.97 -2.02 -1.41
C ALA A 24 -18.83 -3.51 -1.03
N PRO A 25 -19.33 -4.44 -1.87
CA PRO A 25 -19.10 -5.86 -1.67
C PRO A 25 -17.60 -6.18 -1.62
N LEU A 26 -17.21 -7.08 -0.70
CA LEU A 26 -15.84 -7.58 -0.64
C LEU A 26 -15.45 -8.22 -1.97
N ARG A 27 -14.27 -7.85 -2.46
CA ARG A 27 -13.66 -8.45 -3.65
C ARG A 27 -12.47 -9.27 -3.22
N SER A 28 -12.42 -10.53 -3.61
CA SER A 28 -11.27 -11.42 -3.42
C SER A 28 -10.17 -11.13 -4.44
N ILE A 29 -9.75 -9.86 -4.55
CA ILE A 29 -8.67 -9.47 -5.46
C ILE A 29 -7.32 -9.89 -4.87
N THR A 30 -6.44 -10.38 -5.72
CA THR A 30 -5.08 -10.78 -5.34
C THR A 30 -4.05 -9.76 -5.83
N ARG A 31 -2.85 -9.76 -5.23
CA ARG A 31 -1.75 -8.89 -5.68
C ARG A 31 -1.36 -9.19 -7.12
N ARG A 32 -1.40 -10.48 -7.53
CA ARG A 32 -1.15 -10.91 -8.90
C ARG A 32 -2.07 -10.21 -9.90
N GLN A 33 -3.38 -10.23 -9.64
CA GLN A 33 -4.37 -9.58 -10.50
C GLN A 33 -4.15 -8.06 -10.60
N VAL A 34 -3.80 -7.41 -9.49
CA VAL A 34 -3.44 -5.97 -9.52
C VAL A 34 -2.20 -5.74 -10.37
N LEU A 35 -1.16 -6.56 -10.22
CA LEU A 35 0.07 -6.43 -11.00
C LEU A 35 -0.14 -6.70 -12.49
N GLU A 36 -0.99 -7.65 -12.86
CA GLU A 36 -1.36 -7.92 -14.26
C GLU A 36 -2.02 -6.70 -14.91
N GLN A 37 -2.97 -6.06 -14.23
CA GLN A 37 -3.59 -4.82 -14.71
C GLN A 37 -2.58 -3.67 -14.72
N TYR A 38 -1.73 -3.57 -13.70
CA TYR A 38 -0.71 -2.55 -13.60
C TYR A 38 0.35 -2.68 -14.69
N GLN A 39 0.65 -3.89 -15.15
CA GLN A 39 1.56 -4.11 -16.27
C GLN A 39 1.02 -3.44 -17.54
N VAL A 40 -0.25 -3.69 -17.88
CA VAL A 40 -0.90 -3.10 -19.06
C VAL A 40 -0.89 -1.57 -18.97
N TYR A 41 -1.32 -1.03 -17.82
CA TYR A 41 -1.29 0.40 -17.57
C TYR A 41 0.12 0.96 -17.66
N GLY A 42 1.06 0.34 -16.95
CA GLY A 42 2.42 0.83 -16.79
C GLY A 42 3.16 0.90 -18.12
N ASP A 43 3.05 -0.14 -18.96
CA ASP A 43 3.63 -0.13 -20.30
C ASP A 43 2.97 0.94 -21.20
N SER A 44 1.67 1.18 -21.06
CA SER A 44 0.96 2.19 -21.88
C SER A 44 1.37 3.63 -21.58
N VAL A 45 1.86 3.92 -20.37
CA VAL A 45 2.23 5.28 -19.95
C VAL A 45 3.71 5.58 -20.06
N LEU A 46 4.56 4.57 -20.29
CA LEU A 46 5.99 4.80 -20.48
C LEU A 46 6.22 5.78 -21.64
N ARG A 47 7.10 6.75 -21.40
CA ARG A 47 7.53 7.72 -22.43
C ARG A 47 6.42 8.57 -23.06
N ILE A 48 5.23 8.63 -22.45
CA ILE A 48 4.10 9.42 -22.98
C ILE A 48 4.40 10.92 -23.05
N TYR A 49 5.35 11.41 -22.23
CA TYR A 49 5.82 12.79 -22.23
C TYR A 49 7.28 12.89 -22.75
N GLY A 50 7.66 12.04 -23.71
CA GLY A 50 9.00 11.99 -24.28
C GLY A 50 9.89 10.96 -23.57
N PRO A 51 11.07 11.32 -23.02
CA PRO A 51 11.92 10.33 -22.33
C PRO A 51 11.35 9.84 -21.00
N ARG A 52 10.23 10.43 -20.54
CA ARG A 52 9.57 10.13 -19.27
C ARG A 52 8.07 9.86 -19.46
N PRO A 53 7.43 9.13 -18.53
CA PRO A 53 8.02 8.47 -17.35
C PRO A 53 8.88 7.25 -17.73
N THR A 54 9.90 7.02 -16.92
CA THR A 54 10.78 5.85 -16.98
C THR A 54 10.17 4.68 -16.22
N VAL A 55 10.66 3.45 -16.48
CA VAL A 55 10.29 2.24 -15.74
C VAL A 55 10.42 2.46 -14.22
N ARG A 56 11.52 3.09 -13.78
CA ARG A 56 11.75 3.40 -12.36
C ARG A 56 10.68 4.31 -11.77
N GLU A 57 10.26 5.34 -12.49
CA GLU A 57 9.23 6.27 -12.04
C GLU A 57 7.85 5.59 -11.95
N VAL A 58 7.53 4.74 -12.93
CA VAL A 58 6.27 3.98 -12.95
C VAL A 58 6.23 2.91 -11.87
N VAL A 59 7.33 2.20 -11.59
CA VAL A 59 7.37 1.12 -10.58
C VAL A 59 7.45 1.67 -9.14
N LYS A 60 7.90 2.91 -8.94
CA LYS A 60 8.13 3.49 -7.61
C LYS A 60 6.97 3.32 -6.61
N PRO A 61 5.69 3.51 -6.99
CA PRO A 61 4.55 3.32 -6.08
C PRO A 61 4.32 1.86 -5.68
N LEU A 62 4.80 0.89 -6.47
CA LEU A 62 4.63 -0.54 -6.19
C LEU A 62 5.61 -1.08 -5.15
N LEU A 63 6.68 -0.34 -4.82
CA LEU A 63 7.68 -0.80 -3.86
C LEU A 63 7.12 -1.03 -2.45
N GLY A 64 5.94 -0.48 -2.12
CA GLY A 64 5.22 -0.75 -0.88
C GLY A 64 4.30 -1.97 -0.92
N LEU A 65 4.04 -2.57 -2.08
CA LEU A 65 2.97 -3.56 -2.27
C LEU A 65 3.13 -4.82 -1.39
N PHE A 66 4.37 -5.23 -1.17
CA PHE A 66 4.75 -6.39 -0.36
C PHE A 66 5.26 -6.00 1.03
N HIS A 67 4.81 -4.88 1.58
CA HIS A 67 5.21 -4.44 2.91
C HIS A 67 4.96 -5.54 3.96
N ALA A 68 5.98 -5.83 4.79
CA ALA A 68 5.99 -6.89 5.81
C ALA A 68 5.82 -8.33 5.29
N GLU A 69 5.80 -8.56 3.98
CA GLU A 69 5.74 -9.90 3.39
C GLU A 69 7.14 -10.54 3.28
N PRO A 70 7.23 -11.88 3.25
CA PRO A 70 8.50 -12.57 3.04
C PRO A 70 9.13 -12.17 1.69
N ARG A 71 10.46 -12.16 1.66
CA ARG A 71 11.27 -11.85 0.45
C ARG A 71 11.10 -10.45 -0.15
N ASN A 72 10.31 -9.54 0.44
CA ASN A 72 10.14 -8.16 -0.04
C ASN A 72 11.47 -7.41 -0.25
N VAL A 73 12.42 -7.54 0.68
CA VAL A 73 13.74 -6.89 0.55
C VAL A 73 14.55 -7.48 -0.63
N VAL A 74 14.45 -8.79 -0.85
CA VAL A 74 15.12 -9.47 -1.96
C VAL A 74 14.51 -9.01 -3.28
N TRP A 75 13.19 -9.00 -3.38
CA TRP A 75 12.46 -8.47 -4.54
C TRP A 75 12.84 -7.02 -4.85
N LYS A 76 12.91 -6.13 -3.85
CA LYS A 76 13.34 -4.73 -4.05
C LYS A 76 14.76 -4.61 -4.63
N ARG A 77 15.68 -5.48 -4.21
CA ARG A 77 17.04 -5.53 -4.76
C ARG A 77 17.05 -6.06 -6.18
N ALA A 78 16.25 -7.08 -6.48
CA ALA A 78 16.07 -7.60 -7.84
C ALA A 78 15.50 -6.52 -8.77
N VAL A 79 14.49 -5.78 -8.32
CA VAL A 79 13.92 -4.62 -9.04
C VAL A 79 14.96 -3.53 -9.28
N ASP A 80 15.78 -3.19 -8.29
CA ASP A 80 16.82 -2.17 -8.48
C ASP A 80 17.90 -2.60 -9.49
N ALA A 81 18.28 -3.89 -9.47
CA ALA A 81 19.17 -4.46 -10.47
C ALA A 81 18.54 -4.44 -11.87
N ALA A 82 17.26 -4.82 -11.98
CA ALA A 82 16.50 -4.88 -13.23
C ALA A 82 16.34 -3.50 -13.90
N PHE A 83 16.30 -2.41 -13.13
CA PHE A 83 16.24 -1.06 -13.69
C PHE A 83 17.41 -0.68 -14.60
N ARG A 84 18.53 -1.44 -14.58
CA ARG A 84 19.68 -1.18 -15.43
C ARG A 84 19.47 -1.63 -16.88
N HIS A 85 18.59 -2.59 -17.13
CA HIS A 85 18.42 -3.20 -18.46
C HIS A 85 16.96 -3.36 -18.88
N CYS A 86 16.01 -3.49 -17.95
CA CYS A 86 14.60 -3.58 -18.28
C CYS A 86 14.07 -2.25 -18.83
N THR A 87 13.41 -2.32 -19.99
CA THR A 87 12.82 -1.16 -20.67
C THR A 87 11.30 -1.13 -20.61
N THR A 88 10.67 -2.22 -20.17
CA THR A 88 9.21 -2.37 -20.03
C THR A 88 8.85 -2.83 -18.61
N ILE A 89 7.61 -2.60 -18.20
CA ILE A 89 7.05 -3.11 -16.95
C ILE A 89 6.91 -4.62 -17.02
N LYS A 90 6.44 -5.14 -18.16
CA LYS A 90 6.35 -6.59 -18.40
C LYS A 90 7.68 -7.31 -18.15
N SER A 91 8.77 -6.88 -18.80
CA SER A 91 10.08 -7.51 -18.65
C SER A 91 10.59 -7.44 -17.20
N LEU A 92 10.32 -6.33 -16.50
CA LEU A 92 10.68 -6.18 -15.10
C LEU A 92 9.92 -7.14 -14.19
N PHE A 93 8.62 -7.34 -14.43
CA PHE A 93 7.82 -8.29 -13.65
C PHE A 93 8.19 -9.73 -13.93
N GLU A 94 8.40 -10.11 -15.18
CA GLU A 94 8.85 -11.46 -15.56
C GLU A 94 10.17 -11.84 -14.88
N GLU A 95 11.11 -10.89 -14.76
CA GLU A 95 12.40 -11.12 -14.11
C GLU A 95 12.32 -11.14 -12.58
N THR A 96 11.48 -10.29 -11.98
CA THR A 96 11.57 -10.02 -10.53
C THR A 96 10.49 -10.70 -9.70
N LEU A 97 9.29 -10.95 -10.24
CA LEU A 97 8.17 -11.46 -9.43
C LEU A 97 8.38 -12.90 -8.96
N GLY A 98 9.28 -13.67 -9.59
CA GLY A 98 9.68 -15.00 -9.08
C GLY A 98 10.35 -14.95 -7.69
N GLU A 99 10.78 -13.77 -7.24
CA GLU A 99 11.29 -13.56 -5.88
C GLU A 99 10.20 -13.56 -4.80
N ILE A 100 8.94 -13.36 -5.16
CA ILE A 100 7.83 -13.34 -4.22
C ILE A 100 7.10 -14.70 -4.27
N PRO A 101 6.83 -15.35 -3.13
CA PRO A 101 6.10 -16.62 -3.11
C PRO A 101 4.69 -16.48 -3.70
N ASP A 102 4.21 -17.50 -4.41
CA ASP A 102 2.86 -17.53 -4.98
C ASP A 102 1.78 -17.37 -3.89
N GLU A 103 2.00 -17.93 -2.70
CA GLU A 103 1.11 -17.76 -1.54
C GLU A 103 0.89 -16.29 -1.15
N VAL A 104 1.86 -15.40 -1.39
CA VAL A 104 1.73 -13.95 -1.14
C VAL A 104 1.07 -13.22 -2.31
N LEU A 105 1.38 -13.63 -3.54
CA LEU A 105 0.82 -13.06 -4.77
C LEU A 105 -0.67 -13.36 -4.90
N ASP A 106 -1.07 -14.57 -4.51
CA ASP A 106 -2.41 -15.10 -4.67
C ASP A 106 -3.24 -15.04 -3.38
N ALA A 107 -2.65 -14.55 -2.27
CA ALA A 107 -3.40 -14.26 -1.05
C ALA A 107 -4.48 -13.22 -1.35
N PRO A 108 -5.78 -13.53 -1.17
CA PRO A 108 -6.83 -12.53 -1.26
C PRO A 108 -6.70 -11.57 -0.08
N ILE A 109 -7.14 -10.32 -0.27
CA ILE A 109 -7.29 -9.42 0.86
C ILE A 109 -8.50 -9.85 1.71
N THR A 110 -8.24 -10.58 2.77
CA THR A 110 -9.27 -11.03 3.71
C THR A 110 -9.50 -10.00 4.80
N GLU A 111 -10.70 -10.04 5.39
CA GLU A 111 -11.19 -9.06 6.37
C GLU A 111 -10.18 -8.71 7.47
N VAL A 112 -10.22 -7.44 7.88
CA VAL A 112 -9.56 -6.95 9.09
C VAL A 112 -10.06 -7.78 10.28
N PRO A 113 -9.20 -8.20 11.22
CA PRO A 113 -9.65 -8.81 12.46
C PRO A 113 -10.71 -7.91 13.11
N SER A 114 -11.91 -8.45 13.34
CA SER A 114 -13.12 -7.72 13.75
C SER A 114 -13.01 -6.96 15.09
N GLY A 115 -11.84 -6.92 15.75
CA GLY A 115 -11.62 -6.21 17.01
C GLY A 115 -11.09 -4.77 16.91
N ILE A 116 -10.54 -4.35 15.77
CA ILE A 116 -9.92 -3.01 15.65
C ILE A 116 -10.98 -1.90 15.61
N THR A 117 -12.08 -2.13 14.91
CA THR A 117 -13.18 -1.16 14.76
C THR A 117 -13.83 -0.85 16.10
N ASP A 118 -14.06 -1.87 16.92
CA ASP A 118 -14.58 -1.73 18.29
C ASP A 118 -13.65 -0.92 19.19
N THR A 119 -12.34 -1.09 19.04
CA THR A 119 -11.33 -0.36 19.81
C THR A 119 -11.33 1.13 19.44
N PHE A 120 -11.45 1.46 18.14
CA PHE A 120 -11.52 2.84 17.68
C PHE A 120 -12.83 3.53 18.08
N ILE A 121 -13.96 2.85 17.99
CA ILE A 121 -15.26 3.37 18.46
C ILE A 121 -15.19 3.67 19.97
N LYS A 122 -14.55 2.79 20.75
CA LYS A 122 -14.33 2.96 22.19
C LYS A 122 -13.20 3.92 22.53
N ALA A 123 -12.42 4.42 21.55
CA ALA A 123 -11.27 5.30 21.83
C ALA A 123 -11.69 6.56 22.60
N LYS A 124 -12.86 7.14 22.29
CA LYS A 124 -13.39 8.30 23.02
C LYS A 124 -13.66 8.03 24.50
N SER A 125 -14.00 6.79 24.87
CA SER A 125 -14.16 6.36 26.27
C SER A 125 -12.85 5.99 26.96
N LEU A 126 -11.76 5.84 26.20
CA LEU A 126 -10.43 5.50 26.70
C LEU A 126 -9.51 6.72 26.84
N LEU A 127 -9.91 7.87 26.27
CA LEU A 127 -9.17 9.12 26.47
C LEU A 127 -9.38 9.65 27.88
N PRO A 128 -8.35 10.24 28.52
CA PRO A 128 -8.52 10.94 29.79
C PRO A 128 -9.57 12.06 29.63
N PRO A 129 -10.26 12.44 30.72
CA PRO A 129 -11.21 13.54 30.67
C PRO A 129 -10.53 14.80 30.10
N PRO A 130 -11.24 15.60 29.29
CA PRO A 130 -10.67 16.81 28.72
C PRO A 130 -10.12 17.70 29.84
N TYR A 131 -8.93 18.22 29.63
CA TYR A 131 -8.27 19.10 30.60
C TYR A 131 -9.12 20.36 30.80
N THR A 132 -9.71 20.49 32.00
CA THR A 132 -10.41 21.69 32.43
C THR A 132 -9.39 22.60 33.11
N VAL A 133 -8.95 23.64 32.41
CA VAL A 133 -8.23 24.74 33.06
C VAL A 133 -9.21 25.42 34.00
N ASN A 134 -8.93 25.41 35.31
CA ASN A 134 -9.60 26.31 36.24
C ASN A 134 -8.98 27.70 36.05
N GLU A 135 -9.80 28.72 35.77
CA GLU A 135 -9.33 30.11 35.57
C GLU A 135 -8.52 30.65 36.77
N GLU A 136 -8.69 30.06 37.96
CA GLU A 136 -7.93 30.37 39.17
C GLU A 136 -6.45 29.94 39.11
N GLU A 137 -6.08 28.91 38.34
CA GLU A 137 -4.68 28.46 38.19
C GLU A 137 -3.85 29.34 37.26
N LEU A 138 -4.50 30.10 36.35
CA LEU A 138 -3.82 31.03 35.44
C LEU A 138 -3.50 32.39 36.09
N LEU A 139 -4.11 32.71 37.22
CA LEU A 139 -3.90 33.98 37.94
C LEU A 139 -2.67 33.98 38.87
N TYR A 140 -2.02 32.82 39.04
CA TYR A 140 -0.83 32.65 39.89
C TYR A 140 0.41 32.16 39.14
N ALA A 141 0.41 32.19 37.80
CA ALA A 141 1.59 31.90 36.96
C ALA A 141 2.32 33.18 36.54
#